data_AF-A0A525C0A1-F1
#
_entry.id   AF-A0A525C0A1-F1
#
_cell.length_a   1.000
_cell.length_b   1.000
_cell.length_c   1.000
_cell.angle_alpha   90.00
_cell.angle_beta   90.00
_cell.angle_gamma   90.00
#
_symmetry.space_group_name_H-M   'P 1'
#
loop_
_entity.id
_entity.type
_entity.pdbx_description
1 polymer ?
#
loop_
_entity_poly.entity_id
_entity_poly.type
_entity_poly.pdbx_seq_one_letter_code
_entity_poly.pdbx_strand_id
1 'polypeptide(L)'
;MKACVFEGDEPDYYYGIGNLNTRGSTFWGVRLESYLIARDTETGLISWIFFDILSNTIIAIPSEGITGPNSRNAMFTTNAKGDIYLNIKDDRSDRELVLKGNLQNGKLRRPEQPLWVMGNTSIGHVKNISVRGDDPFAVIFDPAEVGSAMDLPAGDFVISRNTLVPDFAEQQPAIVACFPYTQHYIADSPGCRTYVRNTEDLIGHYNRLAQMRDIKTFSTKGIRRLFFAGLVVSPLISLALLILLIIKW
;
A
#
# COMPACT_ATOMS: atom_id res chain seq x y z
N MET A 1 16.97 -6.31 9.34
CA MET A 1 18.17 -5.44 9.28
C MET A 1 17.94 -4.22 10.16
N LYS A 2 18.99 -3.49 10.54
CA LYS A 2 18.81 -2.22 11.25
C LYS A 2 18.53 -1.08 10.27
N ALA A 3 17.72 -0.11 10.69
CA ALA A 3 17.39 1.09 9.94
C ALA A 3 17.27 2.30 10.88
N CYS A 4 17.40 3.51 10.35
CA CYS A 4 17.07 4.74 11.05
C CYS A 4 15.71 5.24 10.55
N VAL A 5 14.88 5.79 11.43
CA VAL A 5 13.58 6.36 11.04
C VAL A 5 13.73 7.84 10.71
N PHE A 6 14.47 8.57 11.53
CA PHE A 6 14.85 9.96 11.30
C PHE A 6 16.36 10.10 11.14
N GLU A 7 16.77 11.19 10.50
CA GLU A 7 18.20 11.51 10.38
C GLU A 7 18.83 11.66 11.78
N GLY A 8 19.98 11.01 11.97
CA GLY A 8 20.75 11.02 13.21
C GLY A 8 20.25 10.05 14.30
N ASP A 9 19.21 9.25 14.03
CA ASP A 9 18.82 8.16 14.93
C ASP A 9 19.89 7.06 14.96
N GLU A 10 20.00 6.37 16.10
CA GLU A 10 20.74 5.12 16.18
C GLU A 10 19.97 4.01 15.41
N PRO A 11 20.64 3.23 14.54
CA PRO A 11 19.98 2.18 13.78
C PRO A 11 19.45 1.04 14.67
N ASP A 12 18.20 0.63 14.45
CA ASP A 12 17.58 -0.48 15.16
C ASP A 12 16.66 -1.34 14.27
N TYR A 13 16.18 -2.45 14.83
CA TYR A 13 15.28 -3.39 14.17
C TYR A 13 13.83 -2.92 14.30
N TYR A 14 13.20 -2.65 13.16
CA TYR A 14 11.80 -2.26 13.11
C TYR A 14 11.00 -3.15 12.16
N TYR A 15 9.74 -3.38 12.52
CA TYR A 15 8.69 -3.63 11.56
C TYR A 15 7.77 -2.41 11.53
N GLY A 16 7.17 -2.14 10.37
CA GLY A 16 6.32 -0.97 10.18
C GLY A 16 4.85 -1.33 10.16
N ILE A 17 4.05 -0.40 10.70
CA ILE A 17 2.60 -0.34 10.51
C ILE A 17 2.27 1.03 9.92
N GLY A 18 1.93 1.05 8.64
CA GLY A 18 1.45 2.24 7.94
C GLY A 18 -0.07 2.36 8.09
N ASN A 19 -0.56 3.51 8.53
CA ASN A 19 -2.00 3.78 8.62
C ASN A 19 -2.32 5.01 7.77
N LEU A 20 -3.24 4.86 6.83
CA LEU A 20 -3.56 5.93 5.91
C LEU A 20 -5.03 5.98 5.53
N ASN A 21 -5.51 7.20 5.32
CA ASN A 21 -6.70 7.45 4.55
C ASN A 21 -6.32 7.44 3.07
N THR A 22 -6.86 6.49 2.32
CA THR A 22 -6.62 6.30 0.89
C THR A 22 -7.72 6.95 0.07
N ARG A 23 -7.34 7.65 -0.99
CA ARG A 23 -8.27 8.15 -2.01
C ARG A 23 -7.69 7.91 -3.39
N GLY A 24 -8.25 6.94 -4.11
CA GLY A 24 -8.03 6.74 -5.54
C GLY A 24 -9.19 7.28 -6.38
N SER A 25 -9.05 7.22 -7.70
CA SER A 25 -10.09 7.66 -8.64
C SER A 25 -11.40 6.87 -8.51
N THR A 26 -11.34 5.64 -8.00
CA THR A 26 -12.48 4.71 -7.93
C THR A 26 -12.79 4.24 -6.52
N PHE A 27 -12.01 4.66 -5.51
CA PHE A 27 -12.14 4.14 -4.16
C PHE A 27 -11.67 5.15 -3.11
N TRP A 28 -12.30 5.11 -1.94
CA TRP A 28 -11.93 5.89 -0.77
C TRP A 28 -12.10 5.00 0.45
N GLY A 29 -11.12 4.98 1.34
CA GLY A 29 -11.24 4.29 2.60
C GLY A 29 -10.03 4.45 3.51
N VAL A 30 -9.96 3.61 4.52
CA VAL A 30 -8.85 3.47 5.44
C VAL A 30 -8.07 2.21 5.04
N ARG A 31 -6.75 2.30 5.10
CA ARG A 31 -5.86 1.16 4.91
C ARG A 31 -4.82 1.12 6.01
N LEU A 32 -4.55 -0.09 6.48
CA LEU A 32 -3.42 -0.45 7.30
C LEU A 32 -2.52 -1.39 6.51
N GLU A 33 -1.23 -1.11 6.52
CA GLU A 33 -0.20 -1.89 5.84
C GLU A 33 0.82 -2.35 6.88
N SER A 34 1.10 -3.65 6.93
CA SER A 34 2.14 -4.20 7.80
C SER A 34 3.31 -4.72 6.97
N TYR A 35 4.51 -4.25 7.30
CA TYR A 35 5.69 -4.51 6.49
C TYR A 35 6.97 -4.71 7.30
N LEU A 36 7.89 -5.48 6.72
CA LEU A 36 9.25 -5.66 7.23
C LEU A 36 10.22 -4.77 6.47
N ILE A 37 11.24 -4.29 7.16
CA ILE A 37 12.35 -3.58 6.54
C ILE A 37 13.44 -4.59 6.21
N ALA A 38 13.73 -4.73 4.93
CA ALA A 38 14.73 -5.64 4.39
C ALA A 38 15.64 -4.92 3.38
N ARG A 39 16.68 -5.62 2.93
CA ARG A 39 17.54 -5.17 1.85
C ARG A 39 17.33 -6.07 0.66
N ASP A 40 17.06 -5.49 -0.50
CA ASP A 40 17.06 -6.22 -1.75
C ASP A 40 18.48 -6.72 -2.03
N THR A 41 18.62 -8.03 -2.21
CA THR A 41 19.92 -8.68 -2.46
C THR A 41 20.50 -8.35 -3.83
N GLU A 42 19.66 -7.94 -4.79
CA GLU A 42 20.10 -7.62 -6.15
C GLU A 42 20.49 -6.15 -6.28
N THR A 43 19.63 -5.23 -5.82
CA THR A 43 19.88 -3.79 -5.95
C THR A 43 20.59 -3.17 -4.75
N GLY A 44 20.57 -3.84 -3.60
CA GLY A 44 21.08 -3.31 -2.34
C GLY A 44 20.18 -2.27 -1.68
N LEU A 45 19.00 -1.96 -2.25
CA LEU A 45 18.09 -0.94 -1.72
C LEU A 45 17.39 -1.40 -0.44
N ILE A 46 17.11 -0.44 0.45
CA ILE A 46 16.14 -0.69 1.54
C ILE A 46 14.79 -0.94 0.89
N SER A 47 14.13 -2.00 1.32
CA SER A 47 12.87 -2.48 0.77
C SER A 47 11.85 -2.70 1.87
N TRP A 48 10.58 -2.42 1.57
CA TRP A 48 9.45 -2.75 2.43
C TRP A 48 8.82 -4.04 1.94
N ILE A 49 8.83 -5.08 2.77
CA ILE A 49 8.22 -6.37 2.44
C ILE A 49 6.86 -6.43 3.11
N PHE A 50 5.82 -6.19 2.34
CA PHE A 50 4.45 -6.21 2.80
C PHE A 50 4.04 -7.66 3.08
N PHE A 51 3.48 -7.89 4.27
CA PHE A 51 2.97 -9.21 4.64
C PHE A 51 1.49 -9.18 5.00
N ASP A 52 0.92 -7.99 5.23
CA ASP A 52 -0.50 -7.85 5.51
C ASP A 52 -1.03 -6.48 5.09
N ILE A 53 -2.29 -6.46 4.63
CA ILE A 53 -3.03 -5.25 4.30
C ILE A 53 -4.46 -5.42 4.81
N LEU A 54 -4.90 -4.53 5.68
CA LEU A 54 -6.29 -4.45 6.15
C LEU A 54 -6.94 -3.18 5.60
N SER A 55 -8.12 -3.30 4.99
CA SER A 55 -8.80 -2.16 4.38
C SER A 55 -10.32 -2.30 4.28
N ASN A 56 -11.03 -1.20 4.50
CA ASN A 56 -12.46 -1.08 4.21
C ASN A 56 -12.75 -0.70 2.75
N THR A 57 -11.73 -0.65 1.91
CA THR A 57 -11.84 -0.35 0.49
C THR A 57 -11.09 -1.40 -0.35
N ILE A 58 -11.05 -1.24 -1.68
CA ILE A 58 -10.45 -2.24 -2.56
C ILE A 58 -8.96 -2.43 -2.27
N ILE A 59 -8.50 -3.68 -2.43
CA ILE A 59 -7.11 -4.08 -2.20
C ILE A 59 -6.56 -4.65 -3.51
N ALA A 60 -5.35 -4.26 -3.86
CA ALA A 60 -4.61 -4.91 -4.93
C ALA A 60 -3.76 -6.02 -4.30
N ILE A 61 -4.19 -7.27 -4.44
CA ILE A 61 -3.42 -8.43 -4.00
C ILE A 61 -2.71 -8.98 -5.23
N PRO A 62 -1.37 -9.10 -5.25
CA PRO A 62 -0.66 -9.57 -6.43
C PRO A 62 -1.15 -10.93 -6.94
N SER A 63 -1.60 -11.81 -6.04
CA SER A 63 -2.12 -13.12 -6.39
C SER A 63 -3.54 -13.17 -6.94
N GLU A 64 -4.37 -12.21 -6.59
CA GLU A 64 -5.81 -12.23 -6.87
C GLU A 64 -6.26 -11.05 -7.75
N GLY A 65 -5.35 -10.11 -8.04
CA GLY A 65 -5.66 -8.86 -8.70
C GLY A 65 -6.37 -7.88 -7.76
N ILE A 66 -7.47 -7.28 -8.20
CA ILE A 66 -8.26 -6.37 -7.37
C ILE A 66 -9.30 -7.18 -6.59
N THR A 67 -9.24 -7.08 -5.26
CA THR A 67 -10.16 -7.75 -4.34
C THR A 67 -10.99 -6.74 -3.56
N GLY A 68 -12.09 -7.24 -3.00
CA GLY A 68 -12.95 -6.45 -2.12
C GLY A 68 -12.28 -6.15 -0.77
N PRO A 69 -12.91 -5.29 0.05
CA PRO A 69 -12.42 -5.00 1.39
C PRO A 69 -12.39 -6.25 2.26
N ASN A 70 -11.43 -6.29 3.19
CA ASN A 70 -11.29 -7.33 4.21
C ASN A 70 -11.47 -6.80 5.64
N SER A 71 -11.77 -5.50 5.80
CA SER A 71 -11.98 -4.88 7.11
C SER A 71 -13.09 -3.86 7.04
N ARG A 72 -14.36 -4.28 7.15
CA ARG A 72 -15.49 -3.34 7.10
C ARG A 72 -15.47 -2.34 8.26
N ASN A 73 -14.97 -2.78 9.41
CA ASN A 73 -14.75 -1.93 10.57
C ASN A 73 -13.33 -1.37 10.51
N ALA A 74 -13.17 -0.25 9.80
CA ALA A 74 -11.92 0.50 9.74
C ALA A 74 -12.19 2.00 9.87
N MET A 75 -11.54 2.63 10.85
CA MET A 75 -11.62 4.06 11.13
C MET A 75 -10.22 4.57 11.48
N PHE A 76 -9.79 5.64 10.80
CA PHE A 76 -8.61 6.41 11.17
C PHE A 76 -8.93 7.89 11.07
N THR A 77 -9.02 8.56 12.21
CA THR A 77 -9.51 9.94 12.29
C THR A 77 -8.81 10.73 13.39
N THR A 78 -8.90 12.06 13.27
CA THR A 78 -8.39 13.01 14.24
C THR A 78 -9.51 13.94 14.70
N ASN A 79 -9.45 14.37 15.95
CA ASN A 79 -10.37 15.40 16.45
C ASN A 79 -9.69 16.78 16.52
N ALA A 80 -10.47 17.81 16.84
CA ALA A 80 -9.98 19.19 16.94
C ALA A 80 -8.93 19.43 18.05
N LYS A 81 -8.76 18.47 18.97
CA LYS A 81 -7.71 18.50 20.02
C LYS A 81 -6.42 17.81 19.56
N GLY A 82 -6.35 17.31 18.33
CA GLY A 82 -5.21 16.55 17.85
C GLY A 82 -5.15 15.13 18.39
N ASP A 83 -6.23 14.62 19.01
CA ASP A 83 -6.29 13.19 19.35
C ASP A 83 -6.46 12.37 18.06
N ILE A 84 -5.71 11.29 17.95
CA ILE A 84 -5.82 10.27 16.92
C ILE A 84 -6.65 9.10 17.45
N TYR A 85 -7.53 8.59 16.61
CA TYR A 85 -8.26 7.35 16.84
C TYR A 85 -8.05 6.42 15.64
N LEU A 86 -7.55 5.23 15.93
CA LEU A 86 -7.41 4.14 14.96
C LEU A 86 -8.14 2.92 15.50
N ASN A 87 -9.04 2.38 14.69
CA ASN A 87 -9.66 1.08 14.94
C ASN A 87 -9.83 0.38 13.60
N ILE A 88 -9.10 -0.72 13.40
CA ILE A 88 -9.18 -1.54 12.20
C ILE A 88 -9.24 -3.01 12.62
N LYS A 89 -10.24 -3.72 12.12
CA LYS A 89 -10.46 -5.14 12.40
C LYS A 89 -10.69 -5.92 11.11
N ASP A 90 -10.01 -7.06 10.97
CA ASP A 90 -10.24 -8.03 9.92
C ASP A 90 -11.63 -8.67 10.06
N ASP A 91 -12.35 -8.79 8.95
CA ASP A 91 -13.67 -9.41 8.90
C ASP A 91 -13.62 -10.93 9.07
N ARG A 92 -12.46 -11.56 8.78
CA ARG A 92 -12.31 -13.02 8.69
C ARG A 92 -11.53 -13.64 9.84
N SER A 93 -10.89 -12.83 10.66
CA SER A 93 -10.05 -13.29 11.77
C SER A 93 -10.16 -12.37 12.98
N ASP A 94 -9.47 -12.71 14.07
CA ASP A 94 -9.37 -11.86 15.25
C ASP A 94 -8.25 -10.82 15.18
N ARG A 95 -7.66 -10.59 14.00
CA ARG A 95 -6.67 -9.53 13.76
C ARG A 95 -7.33 -8.16 13.88
N GLU A 96 -6.78 -7.34 14.76
CA GLU A 96 -7.32 -6.03 15.11
C GLU A 96 -6.19 -5.13 15.63
N LEU A 97 -6.25 -3.85 15.28
CA LEU A 97 -5.46 -2.79 15.87
C LEU A 97 -6.38 -1.67 16.36
N VAL A 98 -6.33 -1.41 17.66
CA VAL A 98 -6.99 -0.29 18.32
C VAL A 98 -5.95 0.56 19.02
N LEU A 99 -5.83 1.81 18.56
CA LEU A 99 -4.87 2.78 19.05
C LEU A 99 -5.54 4.13 19.27
N LYS A 100 -5.13 4.79 20.35
CA LYS A 100 -5.41 6.19 20.60
C LYS A 100 -4.09 6.93 20.78
N GLY A 101 -3.95 8.08 20.15
CA GLY A 101 -2.74 8.90 20.25
C GLY A 101 -3.05 10.38 20.38
N ASN A 102 -2.02 11.20 20.52
CA ASN A 102 -2.14 12.65 20.46
C ASN A 102 -0.99 13.26 19.64
N LEU A 103 -1.31 14.28 18.84
CA LEU A 103 -0.38 14.93 17.91
C LEU A 103 0.37 16.14 18.51
N GLN A 104 -0.05 16.66 19.67
CA GLN A 104 0.36 17.99 20.12
C GLN A 104 1.84 18.10 20.51
N ASN A 105 2.44 17.03 21.02
CA ASN A 105 3.83 17.04 21.47
C ASN A 105 4.83 16.67 20.36
N GLY A 106 4.35 16.50 19.13
CA GLY A 106 5.17 16.13 17.99
C GLY A 106 6.17 17.20 17.61
N LYS A 107 7.35 16.77 17.19
CA LYS A 107 8.42 17.66 16.70
C LYS A 107 8.70 17.37 15.24
N LEU A 108 8.78 18.42 14.43
CA LEU A 108 9.20 18.25 13.03
C LEU A 108 10.66 17.82 12.99
N ARG A 109 10.92 16.71 12.31
CA ARG A 109 12.25 16.16 12.05
C ARG A 109 12.37 15.80 10.58
N ARG A 110 13.61 15.62 10.14
CA ARG A 110 13.92 15.13 8.80
C ARG A 110 13.90 13.60 8.81
N PRO A 111 13.05 12.95 8.00
CA PRO A 111 13.01 11.50 7.89
C PRO A 111 14.27 10.96 7.20
N GLU A 112 14.73 9.78 7.62
CA GLU A 112 15.87 9.10 6.99
C GLU A 112 15.54 8.71 5.54
N GLN A 113 16.15 9.39 4.58
CA GLN A 113 15.78 9.27 3.16
C GLN A 113 15.91 7.84 2.61
N PRO A 114 16.95 7.04 2.95
CA PRO A 114 16.97 5.63 2.57
C PRO A 114 15.73 4.83 2.98
N LEU A 115 15.17 5.06 4.18
CA LEU A 115 13.98 4.33 4.61
C LEU A 115 12.73 4.81 3.87
N TRP A 116 12.53 6.13 3.81
CA TRP A 116 11.27 6.72 3.36
C TRP A 116 11.18 6.93 1.85
N VAL A 117 12.30 7.11 1.16
CA VAL A 117 12.33 7.20 -0.30
C VAL A 117 12.51 5.81 -0.89
N MET A 118 13.57 5.08 -0.51
CA MET A 118 13.88 3.78 -1.15
C MET A 118 12.94 2.66 -0.72
N GLY A 119 12.45 2.70 0.52
CA GLY A 119 11.42 1.76 0.95
C GLY A 119 10.15 1.82 0.10
N ASN A 120 9.75 3.03 -0.33
CA ASN A 120 8.62 3.22 -1.24
C ASN A 120 8.94 2.86 -2.70
N THR A 121 10.21 2.97 -3.12
CA THR A 121 10.59 2.56 -4.49
C THR A 121 10.86 1.07 -4.61
N SER A 122 11.06 0.35 -3.50
CA SER A 122 11.31 -1.09 -3.48
C SER A 122 10.36 -1.81 -2.53
N ILE A 123 9.14 -2.10 -3.01
CA ILE A 123 8.11 -2.79 -2.21
C ILE A 123 7.94 -4.23 -2.71
N GLY A 124 8.26 -5.18 -1.82
CA GLY A 124 8.05 -6.60 -2.04
C GLY A 124 6.82 -7.11 -1.29
N HIS A 125 6.47 -8.37 -1.54
CA HIS A 125 5.37 -9.05 -0.87
C HIS A 125 5.83 -10.43 -0.39
N VAL A 126 5.31 -10.92 0.74
CA VAL A 126 5.61 -12.32 1.17
C VAL A 126 5.02 -13.34 0.19
N LYS A 127 5.65 -14.52 0.10
CA LYS A 127 5.29 -15.56 -0.88
C LYS A 127 3.82 -15.96 -0.91
N ASN A 128 3.14 -15.89 0.24
CA ASN A 128 1.73 -16.28 0.34
C ASN A 128 0.77 -15.31 -0.37
N ILE A 129 1.23 -14.12 -0.75
CA ILE A 129 0.44 -13.10 -1.44
C ILE A 129 1.03 -12.74 -2.83
N SER A 130 2.17 -13.32 -3.23
CA SER A 130 2.77 -13.16 -4.56
C SER A 130 2.38 -14.31 -5.50
N VAL A 131 2.11 -14.03 -6.78
CA VAL A 131 1.72 -15.07 -7.78
C VAL A 131 2.81 -15.44 -8.76
N ARG A 132 3.81 -14.58 -8.97
CA ARG A 132 4.96 -14.86 -9.86
C ARG A 132 6.00 -13.73 -9.73
N GLY A 133 7.24 -14.11 -9.43
CA GLY A 133 8.35 -13.18 -9.29
C GLY A 133 8.36 -12.50 -7.93
N ASP A 134 9.55 -12.36 -7.37
CA ASP A 134 9.80 -11.64 -6.12
C ASP A 134 10.20 -10.18 -6.42
N ASP A 135 9.90 -9.69 -7.64
CA ASP A 135 10.32 -8.38 -8.12
C ASP A 135 9.60 -7.27 -7.34
N PRO A 136 10.34 -6.41 -6.62
CA PRO A 136 9.74 -5.30 -5.90
C PRO A 136 9.12 -4.30 -6.88
N PHE A 137 7.95 -3.75 -6.55
CA PHE A 137 7.35 -2.66 -7.31
C PHE A 137 7.71 -1.30 -6.70
N ALA A 138 7.64 -0.25 -7.52
CA ALA A 138 7.85 1.12 -7.08
C ALA A 138 6.56 1.91 -6.94
N VAL A 139 6.56 2.74 -5.91
CA VAL A 139 5.65 3.86 -5.72
C VAL A 139 6.41 5.12 -6.14
N ILE A 140 5.95 5.78 -7.21
CA ILE A 140 6.53 7.05 -7.67
C ILE A 140 5.69 8.20 -7.10
N PHE A 141 6.32 9.07 -6.31
CA PHE A 141 5.69 10.18 -5.60
C PHE A 141 6.63 11.39 -5.55
N ASP A 142 6.13 12.54 -5.11
CA ASP A 142 6.96 13.73 -4.89
C ASP A 142 7.79 13.56 -3.62
N PRO A 143 9.14 13.52 -3.67
CA PRO A 143 9.97 13.33 -2.47
C PRO A 143 9.76 14.41 -1.41
N ALA A 144 9.20 15.57 -1.76
CA ALA A 144 8.83 16.59 -0.80
C ALA A 144 7.81 16.08 0.24
N GLU A 145 6.98 15.09 -0.12
CA GLU A 145 5.99 14.47 0.78
C GLU A 145 6.64 13.73 1.95
N VAL A 146 7.91 13.31 1.81
CA VAL A 146 8.73 12.70 2.87
C VAL A 146 9.93 13.58 3.27
N GLY A 147 9.88 14.87 2.92
CA GLY A 147 10.93 15.84 3.29
C GLY A 147 10.91 16.21 4.77
N SER A 148 9.76 16.11 5.43
CA SER A 148 9.59 16.32 6.86
C SER A 148 8.47 15.47 7.41
N ALA A 149 8.64 14.96 8.64
CA ALA A 149 7.60 14.29 9.38
C ALA A 149 7.61 14.74 10.84
N MET A 150 6.47 14.57 11.49
CA MET A 150 6.32 14.82 12.91
C MET A 150 6.74 13.57 13.68
N ASP A 151 7.83 13.69 14.43
CA ASP A 151 8.29 12.70 15.41
C ASP A 151 7.47 12.86 16.69
N LEU A 152 6.65 11.87 16.96
CA LEU A 152 5.67 11.88 18.04
C LEU A 152 6.18 11.01 19.18
N PRO A 153 6.13 11.50 20.43
CA PRO A 153 6.51 10.69 21.59
C PRO A 153 5.68 9.41 21.65
N ALA A 154 6.34 8.26 21.66
CA ALA A 154 5.65 6.96 21.77
C ALA A 154 4.72 6.87 22.99
N GLY A 155 5.09 7.53 24.09
CA GLY A 155 4.28 7.60 25.31
C GLY A 155 2.95 8.34 25.16
N ASP A 156 2.75 9.13 24.10
CA ASP A 156 1.48 9.76 23.79
C ASP A 156 0.49 8.81 23.08
N PHE A 157 0.92 7.59 22.79
CA PHE A 157 0.16 6.58 22.08
C PHE A 157 -0.12 5.39 22.98
N VAL A 158 -1.39 4.98 23.02
CA VAL A 158 -1.87 3.83 23.77
C VAL A 158 -2.50 2.85 22.80
N ILE A 159 -1.89 1.69 22.67
CA ILE A 159 -2.44 0.53 21.97
C ILE A 159 -3.26 -0.27 22.97
N SER A 160 -4.59 -0.26 22.83
CA SER A 160 -5.48 -1.05 23.70
C SER A 160 -5.69 -2.47 23.18
N ARG A 161 -5.46 -2.69 21.88
CA ARG A 161 -5.47 -4.02 21.27
C ARG A 161 -4.58 -4.03 20.03
N ASN A 162 -3.67 -4.99 19.96
CA ASN A 162 -2.90 -5.28 18.75
C ASN A 162 -2.73 -6.80 18.64
N THR A 163 -3.47 -7.39 17.70
CA THR A 163 -3.44 -8.83 17.38
C THR A 163 -2.98 -9.06 15.94
N LEU A 164 -2.38 -8.06 15.29
CA LEU A 164 -1.91 -8.16 13.91
C LEU A 164 -0.81 -9.22 13.80
N VAL A 165 0.18 -9.14 14.69
CA VAL A 165 1.35 -10.02 14.76
C VAL A 165 1.83 -10.20 16.21
N PRO A 166 1.03 -10.84 17.08
CA PRO A 166 1.18 -10.78 18.54
C PRO A 166 2.55 -11.22 19.07
N ASP A 167 3.17 -12.22 18.43
CA ASP A 167 4.46 -12.79 18.86
C ASP A 167 5.66 -12.26 18.07
N PHE A 168 5.44 -11.32 17.15
CA PHE A 168 6.48 -10.85 16.24
C PHE A 168 7.24 -9.65 16.77
N ALA A 169 6.58 -8.79 17.54
CA ALA A 169 7.16 -7.54 18.00
C ALA A 169 6.49 -7.02 19.28
N GLU A 170 7.18 -6.07 19.90
CA GLU A 170 6.66 -5.32 21.04
C GLU A 170 5.33 -4.64 20.71
N GLN A 171 4.44 -4.63 21.70
CA GLN A 171 3.07 -4.13 21.53
C GLN A 171 2.99 -2.61 21.57
N GLN A 172 3.98 -1.93 22.15
CA GLN A 172 4.08 -0.47 22.16
C GLN A 172 4.99 0.00 21.02
N PRO A 173 4.67 1.14 20.38
CA PRO A 173 5.51 1.66 19.32
C PRO A 173 6.83 2.15 19.90
N ALA A 174 7.95 1.84 19.24
CA ALA A 174 9.23 2.45 19.57
C ALA A 174 9.33 3.88 19.03
N ILE A 175 8.80 4.10 17.82
CA ILE A 175 8.81 5.38 17.11
C ILE A 175 7.45 5.57 16.46
N VAL A 176 6.93 6.80 16.50
CA VAL A 176 5.72 7.20 15.80
C VAL A 176 6.02 8.38 14.90
N ALA A 177 5.89 8.19 13.60
CA ALA A 177 6.08 9.24 12.60
C ALA A 177 4.73 9.58 11.95
N CYS A 178 4.37 10.86 11.96
CA CYS A 178 3.20 11.37 11.24
C CYS A 178 3.63 12.27 10.09
N PHE A 179 3.30 11.86 8.87
CA PHE A 179 3.51 12.66 7.67
C PHE A 179 2.29 13.57 7.47
N PRO A 180 2.47 14.89 7.41
CA PRO A 180 1.35 15.83 7.32
C PRO A 180 0.72 15.88 5.92
N TYR A 181 1.36 15.27 4.93
CA TYR A 181 0.94 15.28 3.53
C TYR A 181 0.35 13.92 3.14
N THR A 182 -0.71 13.95 2.35
CA THR A 182 -1.19 12.73 1.66
C THR A 182 -0.15 12.33 0.63
N GLN A 183 0.24 11.05 0.61
CA GLN A 183 1.14 10.56 -0.44
C GLN A 183 0.38 10.50 -1.77
N HIS A 184 0.75 11.33 -2.73
CA HIS A 184 0.21 11.29 -4.08
C HIS A 184 1.15 10.46 -4.94
N TYR A 185 0.78 9.21 -5.14
CA TYR A 185 1.64 8.30 -5.86
C TYR A 185 1.01 7.64 -7.07
N ILE A 186 1.86 7.36 -8.04
CA ILE A 186 1.59 6.49 -9.17
C ILE A 186 2.31 5.17 -8.89
N ALA A 187 1.55 4.12 -8.66
CA ALA A 187 2.10 2.77 -8.51
C ALA A 187 2.23 2.12 -9.89
N ASP A 188 3.42 1.61 -10.19
CA ASP A 188 3.66 0.85 -11.42
C ASP A 188 3.27 -0.62 -11.21
N SER A 189 1.95 -0.91 -11.16
CA SER A 189 1.40 -2.26 -10.92
C SER A 189 0.73 -2.83 -12.18
N PRO A 190 0.96 -4.12 -12.54
CA PRO A 190 1.71 -5.14 -11.82
C PRO A 190 3.23 -4.97 -12.02
N GLY A 191 3.95 -4.94 -10.90
CA GLY A 191 5.34 -4.47 -10.73
C GLY A 191 6.33 -4.84 -11.82
N CYS A 192 7.01 -3.83 -12.37
CA CYS A 192 8.36 -4.00 -12.89
C CYS A 192 9.35 -3.64 -11.77
N ARG A 193 10.43 -4.42 -11.63
CA ARG A 193 11.53 -4.08 -10.71
C ARG A 193 11.98 -2.64 -10.95
N THR A 194 11.99 -1.84 -9.89
CA THR A 194 12.39 -0.44 -9.98
C THR A 194 13.87 -0.28 -10.33
N TYR A 195 14.20 0.83 -10.97
CA TYR A 195 15.58 1.30 -11.14
C TYR A 195 15.81 2.64 -10.45
N VAL A 196 14.87 3.11 -9.62
CA VAL A 196 14.99 4.34 -8.83
C VAL A 196 15.85 4.05 -7.60
N ARG A 197 17.11 4.51 -7.61
CA ARG A 197 18.14 4.11 -6.62
C ARG A 197 18.42 5.15 -5.55
N ASN A 198 17.91 6.36 -5.72
CA ASN A 198 18.08 7.47 -4.79
C ASN A 198 16.99 8.53 -5.00
N THR A 199 17.06 9.58 -4.21
CA THR A 199 16.13 10.71 -4.27
C THR A 199 16.21 11.44 -5.62
N GLU A 200 17.40 11.63 -6.17
CA GLU A 200 17.61 12.32 -7.45
C GLU A 200 16.94 11.57 -8.62
N ASP A 201 17.07 10.25 -8.66
CA ASP A 201 16.39 9.38 -9.62
C ASP A 201 14.87 9.53 -9.48
N LEU A 202 14.35 9.55 -8.25
CA LEU A 202 12.90 9.68 -8.01
C LEU A 202 12.38 11.03 -8.51
N ILE A 203 13.11 12.13 -8.23
CA ILE A 203 12.80 13.47 -8.76
C ILE A 203 12.77 13.44 -10.29
N GLY A 204 13.76 12.81 -10.92
CA GLY A 204 13.84 12.68 -12.37
C GLY A 204 12.68 11.90 -12.98
N HIS A 205 12.20 10.86 -12.31
CA HIS A 205 11.02 10.09 -12.72
C HIS A 205 9.72 10.86 -12.50
N TYR A 206 9.55 11.46 -11.32
CA TYR A 206 8.39 12.28 -10.97
C TYR A 206 8.21 13.45 -11.94
N ASN A 207 9.26 14.23 -12.19
CA ASN A 207 9.20 15.37 -13.12
C ASN A 207 8.84 14.94 -14.55
N ARG A 208 9.31 13.77 -14.98
CA ARG A 208 8.95 13.20 -16.28
C ARG A 208 7.45 12.92 -16.37
N LEU A 209 6.89 12.29 -15.32
CA LEU A 209 5.46 12.00 -15.24
C LEU A 209 4.63 13.27 -15.13
N ALA A 210 5.05 14.24 -14.31
CA ALA A 210 4.36 15.53 -14.13
C ALA A 210 4.29 16.35 -15.41
N GLN A 211 5.27 16.21 -16.31
CA GLN A 211 5.30 16.86 -17.62
C GLN A 211 4.50 16.11 -18.70
N MET A 212 4.02 14.89 -18.44
CA MET A 212 3.20 14.14 -19.39
C MET A 212 1.85 14.82 -19.57
N ARG A 213 1.54 15.23 -20.81
CA ARG A 213 0.24 15.82 -21.16
C ARG A 213 -0.87 14.78 -21.24
N ASP A 214 -0.53 13.55 -21.60
CA ASP A 214 -1.45 12.43 -21.74
C ASP A 214 -0.86 11.19 -21.04
N ILE A 215 -1.54 10.72 -19.98
CA ILE A 215 -1.28 9.41 -19.39
C ILE A 215 -2.38 8.47 -19.86
N LYS A 216 -2.00 7.33 -20.44
CA LYS A 216 -2.97 6.29 -20.84
C LYS A 216 -3.57 5.69 -19.58
N THR A 217 -4.76 6.13 -19.21
CA THR A 217 -5.48 5.61 -18.06
C THR A 217 -6.04 4.22 -18.34
N PHE A 218 -6.21 3.42 -17.28
CA PHE A 218 -6.89 2.14 -17.38
C PHE A 218 -8.28 2.33 -17.99
N SER A 219 -8.61 1.54 -19.02
CA SER A 219 -9.88 1.63 -19.73
C SER A 219 -10.56 0.28 -19.79
N THR A 220 -11.79 0.20 -19.27
CA THR A 220 -12.64 -0.99 -19.37
C THR A 220 -13.23 -1.19 -20.76
N LYS A 221 -12.94 -0.32 -21.75
CA LYS A 221 -13.46 -0.43 -23.12
C LYS A 221 -13.12 -1.76 -23.78
N GLY A 222 -11.91 -2.27 -23.57
CA GLY A 222 -11.48 -3.58 -24.10
C GLY A 222 -12.27 -4.74 -23.49
N ILE A 223 -12.40 -4.74 -22.15
CA ILE A 223 -13.17 -5.74 -21.41
C ILE A 223 -14.64 -5.71 -21.84
N ARG A 224 -15.23 -4.52 -21.96
CA ARG A 224 -16.60 -4.34 -22.45
C ARG A 224 -16.77 -4.93 -23.85
N ARG A 225 -15.86 -4.66 -24.79
CA ARG A 225 -15.91 -5.22 -26.15
C ARG A 225 -15.88 -6.74 -26.14
N LEU A 226 -15.01 -7.35 -25.34
CA LEU A 226 -14.94 -8.81 -25.20
C LEU A 226 -16.22 -9.39 -24.60
N PHE A 227 -16.77 -8.73 -23.58
CA PHE A 227 -18.03 -9.15 -22.96
C PHE A 227 -19.21 -9.07 -23.93
N PHE A 228 -19.31 -7.98 -24.70
CA PHE A 228 -20.30 -7.82 -25.76
C PHE A 228 -20.12 -8.83 -26.89
N ALA A 229 -18.89 -9.09 -27.32
CA ALA A 229 -18.61 -10.12 -28.32
C ALA A 229 -19.05 -11.50 -27.82
N GLY A 230 -18.76 -11.85 -26.56
CA GLY A 230 -19.22 -13.10 -25.95
C GLY A 230 -20.75 -13.21 -25.90
N LEU A 231 -21.44 -12.13 -25.54
CA LEU A 231 -22.91 -12.04 -25.52
C LEU A 231 -23.55 -12.25 -26.91
N VAL A 232 -22.89 -11.86 -27.99
CA VAL A 232 -23.40 -12.03 -29.36
C VAL A 232 -23.01 -13.39 -29.95
N VAL A 233 -21.77 -13.83 -29.73
CA VAL A 233 -21.23 -15.06 -30.31
C VAL A 233 -21.82 -16.30 -29.63
N SER A 234 -22.05 -16.28 -28.32
CA SER A 234 -22.57 -17.44 -27.58
C SER A 234 -23.99 -17.87 -28.04
N PRO A 235 -24.97 -16.96 -28.23
CA PRO A 235 -26.27 -17.31 -28.81
C PRO A 235 -26.17 -17.83 -30.24
N LEU A 236 -25.31 -17.24 -31.07
CA LEU A 236 -25.12 -17.67 -32.46
C LEU A 236 -24.56 -19.09 -32.55
N ILE A 237 -23.57 -19.42 -31.73
CA ILE A 237 -23.04 -20.79 -31.61
C ILE A 237 -24.13 -21.74 -31.12
N SER A 238 -24.88 -21.34 -30.10
CA SER A 238 -25.97 -22.17 -29.53
C SER A 238 -27.07 -22.45 -30.58
N LEU A 239 -27.45 -21.45 -31.37
CA LEU A 239 -28.43 -21.57 -32.44
C LEU A 239 -27.90 -22.44 -33.59
N ALA A 240 -26.65 -22.27 -34.00
CA ALA A 240 -26.03 -23.11 -35.01
C ALA A 240 -25.96 -24.58 -34.58
N LEU A 241 -25.59 -24.85 -33.33
CA LEU A 241 -25.60 -26.19 -32.76
C LEU A 241 -27.01 -26.79 -32.70
N LEU A 242 -28.02 -26.00 -32.31
CA LEU A 242 -29.42 -26.44 -32.31
C LEU A 242 -29.89 -26.83 -33.71
N ILE A 243 -29.61 -25.99 -34.71
CA ILE A 243 -29.95 -26.25 -36.12
C ILE A 243 -29.24 -27.53 -36.61
N LEU A 244 -27.95 -27.69 -36.33
CA LEU A 244 -27.20 -28.90 -36.69
C LEU A 244 -27.78 -30.16 -36.03
N LEU A 245 -28.27 -30.04 -34.79
CA LEU A 245 -28.89 -31.15 -34.05
C LEU A 245 -30.25 -31.52 -34.64
N ILE A 246 -31.04 -30.53 -35.07
CA ILE A 246 -32.32 -30.76 -35.78
C ILE A 246 -32.10 -31.38 -37.16
N ILE A 247 -31.06 -30.99 -37.90
CA ILE A 247 -30.78 -31.52 -39.25
C ILE A 247 -30.17 -32.95 -39.19
N LYS A 248 -29.51 -33.31 -38.09
CA LYS A 248 -28.96 -34.66 -37.88
C LYS A 248 -29.95 -35.68 -37.31
N TRP A 249 -31.16 -35.24 -36.94
CA TRP A 249 -32.30 -36.08 -36.61
C TRP A 249 -33.19 -36.28 -37.84
#